data_AF-A0A5C3Q2L7-F1
#
_entry.id   AF-A0A5C3Q2L7-F1
#
_cell.length_a   1.000
_cell.length_b   1.000
_cell.length_c   1.000
_cell.angle_alpha   90.00
_cell.angle_beta   90.00
_cell.angle_gamma   90.00
#
_symmetry.space_group_name_H-M   'P 1'
#
loop_
_entity.id
_entity.type
_entity.pdbx_description
1 polymer ?
#
loop_
_entity_poly.entity_id
_entity_poly.type
_entity_poly.pdbx_seq_one_letter_code
_entity_poly.pdbx_strand_id
1 'polypeptide(L)'
;MPGLSVLRLGFFAAIFLTGIVLLGLSGNMVSFTGPLTEALGLGYANLAIAIGVFIMLSLPALFAISCYKPNAPTNMVIVEVVWFAFLALLTIVCASIATASYITNYVNIIFTTPGIGSCAAIPTNRSLGGSAFRNICNDNVGIIIVGFLLFGLVVAYIGILVVNTLRDARTTGGASWHKTVADLDQPNGEKNFRSGSSVTQGTHVAV
;
A
#
# COMPACT_ATOMS: atom_id res chain seq x y z
N MET A 1 -23.38 1.09 -2.30
CA MET A 1 -22.82 2.37 -2.77
C MET A 1 -21.83 2.11 -3.91
N PRO A 2 -22.24 2.18 -5.19
CA PRO A 2 -21.37 1.79 -6.32
C PRO A 2 -20.13 2.68 -6.49
N GLY A 3 -20.15 3.92 -5.98
CA GLY A 3 -19.01 4.85 -6.09
C GLY A 3 -17.77 4.44 -5.29
N LEU A 4 -17.93 3.73 -4.17
CA LEU A 4 -16.79 3.34 -3.32
C LEU A 4 -15.90 2.28 -4.01
N SER A 5 -16.52 1.34 -4.71
CA SER A 5 -15.82 0.26 -5.42
C SER A 5 -15.00 0.78 -6.60
N VAL A 6 -15.54 1.75 -7.35
CA VAL A 6 -14.83 2.37 -8.49
C VAL A 6 -13.63 3.19 -8.01
N LEU A 7 -13.81 3.99 -6.95
CA LEU A 7 -12.73 4.78 -6.37
C LEU A 7 -11.61 3.87 -5.84
N ARG A 8 -11.97 2.78 -5.14
CA ARG A 8 -11.03 1.79 -4.62
C ARG A 8 -10.21 1.12 -5.73
N LEU A 9 -10.85 0.74 -6.83
CA LEU A 9 -10.19 0.19 -8.00
C LEU A 9 -9.19 1.20 -8.60
N GLY A 10 -9.57 2.48 -8.68
CA GLY A 10 -8.71 3.55 -9.18
C GLY A 10 -7.43 3.71 -8.36
N PHE A 11 -7.54 3.74 -7.03
CA PHE A 11 -6.37 3.80 -6.15
C PHE A 11 -5.50 2.55 -6.25
N PHE A 12 -6.10 1.36 -6.31
CA PHE A 12 -5.34 0.12 -6.48
C PHE A 12 -4.56 0.09 -7.80
N ALA A 13 -5.18 0.51 -8.90
CA ALA A 13 -4.51 0.59 -10.19
C ALA A 13 -3.36 1.62 -10.15
N ALA A 14 -3.57 2.79 -9.54
CA ALA A 14 -2.54 3.82 -9.41
C ALA A 14 -1.35 3.34 -8.56
N ILE A 15 -1.61 2.72 -7.40
CA ILE A 15 -0.58 2.17 -6.50
C ILE A 15 0.15 1.00 -7.19
N PHE A 16 -0.56 0.16 -7.92
CA PHE A 16 0.03 -0.96 -8.67
C PHE A 16 0.98 -0.44 -9.75
N LEU A 17 0.52 0.46 -10.62
CA LEU A 17 1.33 1.04 -11.71
C LEU A 17 2.57 1.77 -11.18
N THR A 18 2.41 2.56 -10.12
CA THR A 18 3.55 3.24 -9.48
C THR A 18 4.53 2.26 -8.84
N GLY A 19 4.03 1.15 -8.28
CA GLY A 19 4.87 0.02 -7.84
C GLY A 19 5.67 -0.63 -8.97
N ILE A 20 5.09 -0.81 -10.16
CA ILE A 20 5.82 -1.31 -11.34
C ILE A 20 6.94 -0.36 -11.75
N VAL A 21 6.64 0.94 -11.81
CA VAL A 21 7.64 1.95 -12.17
C VAL A 21 8.78 1.95 -11.14
N LEU A 22 8.46 1.88 -9.85
CA LEU A 22 9.46 1.79 -8.78
C LEU A 22 10.34 0.53 -8.92
N LEU A 23 9.73 -0.61 -9.23
CA LEU A 23 10.43 -1.87 -9.50
C LEU A 23 11.36 -1.78 -10.72
N GLY A 24 10.89 -1.16 -11.80
CA GLY A 24 11.67 -0.98 -13.03
C GLY A 24 12.88 -0.07 -12.82
N LEU A 25 12.70 1.08 -12.16
CA LEU A 25 13.78 2.02 -11.86
C LEU A 25 14.84 1.39 -10.94
N SER A 26 14.39 0.73 -9.88
CA SER A 26 15.30 0.09 -8.92
C SER A 26 16.01 -1.14 -9.51
N GLY A 27 15.31 -1.95 -10.31
CA GLY A 27 15.90 -3.07 -11.04
C GLY A 27 16.95 -2.62 -12.06
N ASN A 28 16.67 -1.55 -12.81
CA ASN A 28 17.63 -0.95 -13.73
C ASN A 28 18.88 -0.50 -12.98
N MET A 29 18.71 0.21 -11.88
CA MET A 29 19.80 0.71 -11.04
C MET A 29 20.69 -0.41 -10.48
N VAL A 30 20.10 -1.50 -9.98
CA VAL A 30 20.86 -2.66 -9.48
C VAL A 30 21.60 -3.38 -10.61
N SER A 31 20.99 -3.50 -11.80
CA SER A 31 21.63 -4.15 -12.95
C SER A 31 22.91 -3.45 -13.43
N PHE A 32 22.96 -2.11 -13.34
CA PHE A 32 24.14 -1.33 -13.71
C PHE A 32 25.22 -1.29 -12.63
N THR A 33 24.84 -1.49 -11.37
CA THR A 33 25.76 -1.35 -10.23
C THR A 33 26.34 -2.68 -9.75
N GLY A 34 25.71 -3.82 -10.07
CA GLY A 34 26.25 -5.16 -9.85
C GLY A 34 26.83 -5.34 -8.44
N PRO A 35 28.06 -5.87 -8.27
CA PRO A 35 28.68 -6.08 -6.96
C PRO A 35 29.09 -4.78 -6.23
N LEU A 36 29.01 -3.60 -6.86
CA LEU A 36 29.28 -2.32 -6.18
C LEU A 36 28.10 -1.83 -5.34
N THR A 37 26.96 -2.53 -5.36
CA THR A 37 25.78 -2.21 -4.54
C THR A 37 26.08 -2.14 -3.04
N GLU A 38 26.96 -3.01 -2.54
CA GLU A 38 27.42 -2.99 -1.14
C GLU A 38 28.41 -1.85 -0.86
N ALA A 39 29.31 -1.55 -1.81
CA ALA A 39 30.32 -0.50 -1.65
C ALA A 39 29.73 0.93 -1.72
N LEU A 40 28.65 1.12 -2.47
CA LEU A 40 28.00 2.42 -2.69
C LEU A 40 26.81 2.67 -1.74
N GLY A 41 26.50 1.74 -0.82
CA GLY A 41 25.40 1.90 0.12
C GLY A 41 24.02 1.94 -0.55
N LEU A 42 23.82 1.16 -1.62
CA LEU A 42 22.61 1.15 -2.45
C LEU A 42 21.49 0.24 -1.89
N GLY A 43 21.49 -0.03 -0.58
CA GLY A 43 20.51 -0.91 0.06
C GLY A 43 19.05 -0.48 -0.15
N TYR A 44 18.80 0.81 -0.39
CA TYR A 44 17.47 1.32 -0.70
C TYR A 44 16.94 0.86 -2.06
N ALA A 45 17.81 0.55 -3.04
CA ALA A 45 17.38 0.03 -4.33
C ALA A 45 16.81 -1.38 -4.17
N ASN A 46 17.45 -2.23 -3.38
CA ASN A 46 16.91 -3.56 -3.04
C ASN A 46 15.61 -3.46 -2.25
N LEU A 47 15.49 -2.49 -1.34
CA LEU A 47 14.25 -2.21 -0.63
C LEU A 47 13.13 -1.77 -1.60
N ALA A 48 13.44 -0.90 -2.58
CA ALA A 48 12.49 -0.47 -3.60
C ALA A 48 12.00 -1.64 -4.47
N ILE A 49 12.90 -2.56 -4.83
CA ILE A 49 12.55 -3.81 -5.53
C ILE A 49 11.58 -4.62 -4.67
N ALA A 50 11.92 -4.85 -3.40
CA ALA A 50 11.08 -5.60 -2.48
C ALA A 50 9.68 -4.96 -2.34
N ILE A 51 9.60 -3.63 -2.19
CA ILE A 51 8.33 -2.90 -2.15
C ILE A 51 7.53 -3.12 -3.44
N GLY A 52 8.15 -3.00 -4.60
CA GLY A 52 7.50 -3.24 -5.90
C GLY A 52 6.92 -4.66 -6.02
N VAL A 53 7.69 -5.67 -5.60
CA VAL A 53 7.24 -7.07 -5.57
C VAL A 53 6.09 -7.27 -4.56
N PHE A 54 6.21 -6.70 -3.35
CA PHE A 54 5.14 -6.75 -2.35
C PHE A 54 3.85 -6.14 -2.88
N ILE A 55 3.90 -4.99 -3.56
CA ILE A 55 2.74 -4.36 -4.17
C ILE A 55 2.14 -5.25 -5.27
N MET A 56 2.99 -5.83 -6.13
CA MET A 56 2.53 -6.71 -7.20
C MET A 56 1.82 -7.96 -6.70
N LEU A 57 2.26 -8.54 -5.59
CA LEU A 57 1.65 -9.75 -5.03
C LEU A 57 0.46 -9.43 -4.13
N SER A 58 0.56 -8.40 -3.30
CA SER A 58 -0.45 -8.11 -2.27
C SER A 58 -1.70 -7.44 -2.82
N LEU A 59 -1.58 -6.52 -3.79
CA LEU A 59 -2.75 -5.81 -4.32
C LEU A 59 -3.74 -6.73 -5.05
N PRO A 60 -3.31 -7.62 -5.97
CA PRO A 60 -4.23 -8.56 -6.60
C PRO A 60 -4.88 -9.51 -5.59
N ALA A 61 -4.11 -9.95 -4.58
CA ALA A 61 -4.65 -10.81 -3.51
C ALA A 61 -5.71 -10.09 -2.68
N LEU A 62 -5.44 -8.85 -2.25
CA LEU A 62 -6.40 -8.00 -1.54
C LEU A 62 -7.65 -7.72 -2.38
N PHE A 63 -7.46 -7.45 -3.67
CA PHE A 63 -8.57 -7.23 -4.60
C PHE A 63 -9.43 -8.49 -4.77
N ALA A 64 -8.82 -9.66 -4.97
CA ALA A 64 -9.54 -10.93 -5.09
C ALA A 64 -10.37 -11.21 -3.83
N ILE A 65 -9.80 -11.07 -2.64
CA ILE A 65 -10.51 -11.24 -1.37
C ILE A 65 -11.72 -10.29 -1.29
N SER A 66 -11.56 -9.05 -1.76
CA SER A 66 -12.65 -8.06 -1.74
C SER A 66 -13.80 -8.41 -2.67
N CYS A 67 -13.52 -9.09 -3.78
CA CYS A 67 -14.55 -9.58 -4.70
C CYS A 67 -15.29 -10.81 -4.15
N TYR A 68 -14.59 -11.73 -3.48
CA TYR A 68 -15.19 -12.99 -3.00
C TYR A 68 -16.05 -12.83 -1.74
N LYS A 69 -15.79 -11.82 -0.89
CA LYS A 69 -16.57 -11.59 0.34
C LYS A 69 -17.15 -10.17 0.40
N PRO A 70 -18.17 -9.85 -0.41
CA PRO A 70 -18.80 -8.52 -0.44
C PRO A 70 -19.48 -8.12 0.89
N ASN A 71 -19.76 -9.09 1.77
CA ASN A 71 -20.39 -8.89 3.08
C ASN A 71 -19.44 -9.18 4.26
N ALA A 72 -18.13 -9.35 4.03
CA ALA A 72 -17.20 -9.59 5.13
C ALA A 72 -17.13 -8.38 6.07
N PRO A 73 -17.10 -8.62 7.39
CA PRO A 73 -17.23 -7.58 8.41
C PRO A 73 -16.03 -6.62 8.39
N THR A 74 -16.19 -5.52 9.13
CA THR A 74 -15.25 -4.43 9.46
C THR A 74 -13.80 -4.88 9.68
N ASN A 75 -13.58 -6.12 10.10
CA ASN A 75 -12.25 -6.75 10.25
C ASN A 75 -11.43 -6.76 8.95
N MET A 76 -12.05 -6.87 7.77
CA MET A 76 -11.31 -6.85 6.51
C MET A 76 -10.70 -5.47 6.22
N VAL A 77 -11.43 -4.40 6.55
CA VAL A 77 -10.96 -3.03 6.36
C VAL A 77 -9.78 -2.72 7.29
N ILE A 78 -9.79 -3.28 8.52
CA ILE A 78 -8.67 -3.12 9.46
C ILE A 78 -7.40 -3.76 8.90
N VAL A 79 -7.49 -5.01 8.41
CA VAL A 79 -6.34 -5.71 7.81
C VAL A 79 -5.78 -4.93 6.63
N GLU A 80 -6.66 -4.42 5.78
CA GLU A 80 -6.29 -3.58 4.64
C GLU A 80 -5.58 -2.29 5.09
N VAL A 81 -6.13 -1.55 6.06
CA VAL A 81 -5.53 -0.32 6.58
C VAL A 81 -4.16 -0.60 7.21
N VAL A 82 -4.01 -1.68 7.99
CA VAL A 82 -2.72 -2.06 8.58
C VAL A 82 -1.70 -2.41 7.50
N TRP A 83 -2.12 -3.14 6.46
CA TRP A 83 -1.24 -3.49 5.34
C TRP A 83 -0.79 -2.26 4.55
N PHE A 84 -1.71 -1.35 4.24
CA PHE A 84 -1.36 -0.10 3.55
C PHE A 84 -0.52 0.82 4.44
N ALA A 85 -0.76 0.87 5.76
CA ALA A 85 0.10 1.63 6.67
C ALA A 85 1.54 1.08 6.70
N PHE A 86 1.69 -0.25 6.66
CA PHE A 86 2.99 -0.89 6.51
C PHE A 86 3.68 -0.52 5.18
N LEU A 87 2.95 -0.57 4.06
CA LEU A 87 3.46 -0.12 2.76
C LEU A 87 3.84 1.37 2.77
N ALA A 88 3.07 2.22 3.42
CA ALA A 88 3.38 3.63 3.59
C ALA A 88 4.70 3.82 4.34
N LEU A 89 4.92 3.08 5.43
CA LEU A 89 6.17 3.13 6.18
C LEU A 89 7.37 2.64 5.36
N LEU A 90 7.23 1.54 4.63
CA LEU A 90 8.32 1.06 3.77
C LEU A 90 8.68 2.06 2.67
N THR A 91 7.67 2.66 2.04
CA THR A 91 7.87 3.62 0.94
C THR A 91 8.52 4.92 1.40
N ILE A 92 8.10 5.48 2.54
CA ILE A 92 8.73 6.70 3.09
C ILE A 92 10.16 6.43 3.58
N VAL A 93 10.42 5.28 4.20
CA VAL A 93 11.78 4.89 4.60
C VAL A 93 12.67 4.73 3.35
N CYS A 94 12.18 4.06 2.31
CA CYS A 94 12.92 3.93 1.07
C CYS A 94 13.22 5.29 0.41
N ALA A 95 12.22 6.17 0.29
CA ALA A 95 12.37 7.48 -0.32
C ALA A 95 13.31 8.40 0.48
N SER A 96 13.23 8.36 1.81
CA SER A 96 14.11 9.15 2.69
C SER A 96 15.56 8.69 2.63
N ILE A 97 15.83 7.37 2.63
CA ILE A 97 17.20 6.85 2.45
C ILE A 97 17.73 7.21 1.07
N ALA A 98 16.93 7.04 0.01
CA ALA A 98 17.31 7.43 -1.35
C ALA A 98 17.67 8.93 -1.44
N THR A 99 16.88 9.79 -0.76
CA THR A 99 17.14 11.24 -0.66
C THR A 99 18.43 11.54 0.09
N ALA A 100 18.67 10.88 1.22
CA ALA A 100 19.91 11.04 1.98
C ALA A 100 21.13 10.64 1.14
N SER A 101 21.06 9.49 0.45
CA SER A 101 22.09 9.03 -0.48
C SER A 101 22.27 9.96 -1.67
N TYR A 102 21.21 10.59 -2.16
CA TYR A 102 21.28 11.60 -3.22
C TYR A 102 22.07 12.84 -2.77
N ILE A 103 21.77 13.35 -1.58
CA ILE A 103 22.43 14.53 -1.01
C ILE A 103 23.91 14.27 -0.74
N THR A 104 24.25 13.16 -0.10
CA THR A 104 25.64 12.88 0.29
C THR A 104 26.55 12.59 -0.90
N ASN A 105 26.07 11.81 -1.86
CA ASN A 105 26.90 11.32 -2.96
C ASN A 105 26.85 12.18 -4.22
N TYR A 106 25.75 12.88 -4.50
CA TYR A 106 25.58 13.58 -5.78
C TYR A 106 25.58 15.09 -5.61
N VAL A 107 24.85 15.61 -4.62
CA VAL A 107 24.76 17.07 -4.40
C VAL A 107 26.13 17.65 -4.04
N ASN A 108 26.93 16.97 -3.22
CA ASN A 108 28.30 17.42 -2.92
C ASN A 108 29.21 17.49 -4.16
N ILE A 109 29.07 16.56 -5.11
CA ILE A 109 29.85 16.56 -6.36
C ILE A 109 29.39 17.71 -7.26
N ILE A 110 28.08 17.92 -7.35
CA ILE A 110 27.42 18.98 -8.12
C ILE A 110 27.83 20.37 -7.61
N PHE A 111 27.86 20.60 -6.29
CA PHE A 111 28.22 21.91 -5.72
C PHE A 111 29.74 22.20 -5.70
N THR A 112 30.58 21.16 -5.66
CA THR A 112 32.05 21.35 -5.71
C THR A 112 32.58 21.55 -7.12
N THR A 113 31.76 21.29 -8.16
CA THR A 113 32.11 21.60 -9.55
C THR A 113 31.28 22.77 -10.06
N PRO A 114 31.88 23.95 -10.28
CA PRO A 114 31.13 25.11 -10.77
C PRO A 114 30.51 24.80 -12.14
N GLY A 115 29.18 24.91 -12.23
CA GLY A 115 28.41 24.75 -13.48
C GLY A 115 27.61 23.44 -13.62
N ILE A 116 27.72 22.51 -12.68
CA ILE A 116 26.88 21.29 -12.67
C ILE A 116 25.70 21.57 -11.74
N GLY A 117 24.49 21.73 -12.27
CA GLY A 117 23.27 21.96 -11.48
C GLY A 117 22.25 20.82 -11.55
N SER A 118 22.54 19.77 -12.33
CA SER A 118 21.65 18.63 -12.54
C SER A 118 22.42 17.39 -12.98
N CYS A 119 21.79 16.21 -12.88
CA CYS A 119 22.32 14.96 -13.41
C CYS A 119 22.67 15.04 -14.93
N ALA A 120 22.03 15.95 -15.68
CA ALA A 120 22.27 16.15 -17.10
C ALA A 120 23.58 16.89 -17.41
N ALA A 121 24.13 17.64 -16.46
CA ALA A 121 25.37 18.39 -16.62
C ALA A 121 26.63 17.56 -16.35
N ILE A 122 26.48 16.27 -16.04
CA ILE A 122 27.60 15.34 -15.80
C ILE A 122 28.23 15.00 -17.16
N PRO A 123 29.51 15.36 -17.40
CA PRO A 123 30.14 15.19 -18.70
C PRO A 123 30.26 13.71 -19.07
N THR A 124 29.68 13.33 -20.21
CA THR A 124 29.70 11.96 -20.77
C THR A 124 31.09 11.53 -21.22
N ASN A 125 32.04 12.46 -21.34
CA ASN A 125 33.35 12.25 -21.97
C ASN A 125 34.45 11.83 -20.97
N ARG A 126 34.14 11.64 -19.67
CA ARG A 126 35.11 11.04 -18.74
C ARG A 126 35.27 9.55 -19.09
N SER A 127 36.51 9.13 -19.35
CA SER A 127 36.90 7.85 -19.98
C SER A 127 36.52 6.56 -19.24
N LEU A 128 35.76 6.62 -18.15
CA LEU A 128 35.22 5.45 -17.47
C LEU A 128 33.80 5.76 -16.97
N GLY A 129 32.77 5.42 -17.76
CA GLY A 129 31.40 5.25 -17.25
C GLY A 129 30.55 6.52 -17.05
N GLY A 130 30.86 7.66 -17.69
CA GLY A 130 30.09 8.89 -17.55
C GLY A 130 28.59 8.76 -17.87
N SER A 131 28.22 7.94 -18.86
CA SER A 131 26.83 7.65 -19.21
C SER A 131 26.12 6.79 -18.15
N ALA A 132 26.81 5.82 -17.56
CA ALA A 132 26.26 4.96 -16.50
C ALA A 132 25.97 5.78 -15.23
N PHE A 133 26.89 6.67 -14.85
CA PHE A 133 26.70 7.53 -13.67
C PHE A 133 25.50 8.49 -13.84
N ARG A 134 25.33 9.05 -15.04
CA ARG A 134 24.16 9.89 -15.35
C ARG A 134 22.84 9.11 -15.24
N ASN A 135 22.81 7.86 -15.72
CA ASN A 135 21.62 7.01 -15.61
C ASN A 135 21.30 6.70 -14.14
N ILE A 136 22.30 6.34 -13.34
CA ILE A 136 22.12 6.07 -11.90
C ILE A 136 21.59 7.31 -11.16
N CYS A 137 22.11 8.50 -11.48
CA CYS A 137 21.64 9.77 -10.92
C CYS A 137 20.17 10.03 -11.27
N ASN A 138 19.79 9.84 -12.54
CA ASN A 138 18.40 10.00 -13.00
C ASN A 138 17.47 8.96 -12.36
N ASP A 139 17.89 7.71 -12.28
CA ASP A 139 17.11 6.63 -11.67
C ASP A 139 16.88 6.88 -10.18
N ASN A 140 17.89 7.38 -9.46
CA ASN A 140 17.75 7.72 -8.05
C ASN A 140 16.73 8.85 -7.83
N VAL A 141 16.79 9.92 -8.64
CA VAL A 141 15.77 10.98 -8.62
C VAL A 141 14.38 10.41 -8.93
N GLY A 142 14.29 9.49 -9.89
CA GLY A 142 13.05 8.77 -10.20
C GLY A 142 12.51 7.98 -9.00
N ILE A 143 13.37 7.22 -8.31
CA ILE A 143 13.00 6.45 -7.11
C ILE A 143 12.50 7.37 -6.00
N ILE A 144 13.13 8.53 -5.78
CA ILE A 144 12.69 9.51 -4.78
C ILE A 144 11.28 10.02 -5.11
N ILE A 145 11.08 10.51 -6.35
CA ILE A 145 9.79 11.08 -6.78
C ILE A 145 8.69 10.02 -6.71
N VAL A 146 8.93 8.84 -7.29
CA VAL A 146 7.95 7.75 -7.32
C VAL A 146 7.68 7.23 -5.91
N GLY A 147 8.71 7.15 -5.06
CA GLY A 147 8.57 6.74 -3.66
C GLY A 147 7.67 7.67 -2.84
N PHE A 148 7.88 8.99 -2.96
CA PHE A 148 7.01 9.98 -2.29
C PHE A 148 5.60 10.01 -2.87
N LEU A 149 5.46 9.86 -4.20
CA LEU A 149 4.15 9.82 -4.84
C LEU A 149 3.36 8.58 -4.41
N LEU A 150 4.01 7.42 -4.37
CA LEU A 150 3.43 6.16 -3.89
C LEU A 150 3.03 6.28 -2.40
N PHE A 151 3.90 6.84 -1.55
CA PHE A 151 3.57 7.14 -0.16
C PHE A 151 2.32 8.02 -0.05
N GLY A 152 2.27 9.12 -0.82
CA GLY A 152 1.14 10.04 -0.85
C GLY A 152 -0.16 9.37 -1.28
N LEU A 153 -0.12 8.54 -2.32
CA LEU A 153 -1.27 7.75 -2.79
C LEU A 153 -1.77 6.78 -1.72
N VAL A 154 -0.87 6.07 -1.05
CA VAL A 154 -1.22 5.12 0.00
C VAL A 154 -1.83 5.83 1.22
N VAL A 155 -1.23 6.93 1.68
CA VAL A 155 -1.77 7.72 2.79
C VAL A 155 -3.12 8.32 2.45
N ALA A 156 -3.28 8.87 1.23
CA ALA A 156 -4.56 9.37 0.76
C ALA A 156 -5.63 8.27 0.73
N TYR A 157 -5.28 7.07 0.26
CA TYR A 157 -6.19 5.92 0.26
C TYR A 157 -6.62 5.51 1.67
N ILE A 158 -5.67 5.40 2.61
CA ILE A 158 -5.96 5.13 4.03
C ILE A 158 -6.91 6.19 4.60
N GLY A 159 -6.64 7.47 4.33
CA GLY A 159 -7.48 8.58 4.80
C GLY A 159 -8.91 8.47 4.28
N ILE A 160 -9.10 8.14 3.01
CA ILE A 160 -10.43 7.94 2.42
C ILE A 160 -11.16 6.75 3.08
N LEU A 161 -10.46 5.63 3.31
CA LEU A 161 -11.04 4.49 4.02
C LEU A 161 -11.50 4.86 5.42
N VAL A 162 -10.67 5.56 6.19
CA VAL A 162 -11.01 6.00 7.56
C VAL A 162 -12.19 6.97 7.57
N VAL A 163 -12.23 7.93 6.67
CA VAL A 163 -13.36 8.88 6.59
C VAL A 163 -14.66 8.14 6.26
N ASN A 164 -14.63 7.19 5.33
CA ASN A 164 -15.82 6.44 4.94
C ASN A 164 -16.30 5.51 6.06
N THR A 165 -15.39 4.82 6.76
CA THR A 165 -15.78 3.97 7.90
C THR A 165 -16.36 4.78 9.05
N LEU A 166 -15.81 5.97 9.35
CA LEU A 166 -16.37 6.87 10.36
C LEU A 166 -17.76 7.40 9.96
N ARG A 167 -17.98 7.71 8.68
CA ARG A 167 -19.30 8.12 8.17
C ARG A 167 -20.32 6.98 8.30
N ASP A 168 -19.94 5.77 7.91
CA ASP A 168 -20.81 4.60 8.03
C ASP A 168 -21.14 4.31 9.50
N ALA A 169 -20.15 4.38 10.40
CA ALA A 169 -20.36 4.20 11.83
C ALA A 169 -21.36 5.19 12.44
N ARG A 170 -21.33 6.46 11.99
CA ARG A 170 -22.27 7.51 12.43
C ARG A 170 -23.68 7.29 11.91
N THR A 171 -23.83 6.83 10.67
CA THR A 171 -25.15 6.64 10.05
C THR A 171 -25.86 5.36 10.51
N THR A 172 -25.13 4.31 10.89
CA THR A 172 -25.69 3.03 11.34
C THR A 172 -25.74 2.84 12.86
N GLY A 173 -25.41 3.87 13.65
CA GLY A 173 -25.56 3.85 15.10
C GLY A 173 -24.63 2.86 15.83
N GLY A 174 -23.46 2.55 15.28
CA GLY A 174 -22.44 1.72 15.93
C GLY A 174 -22.71 0.20 15.99
N ALA A 175 -23.91 -0.26 15.63
CA ALA A 175 -24.32 -1.67 15.79
C ALA A 175 -23.53 -2.67 14.92
N SER A 176 -22.85 -2.23 13.85
CA SER A 176 -22.06 -3.13 12.98
C SER A 176 -20.70 -3.53 13.56
N TRP A 177 -20.14 -2.77 14.51
CA TRP A 177 -18.79 -3.00 15.05
C TRP A 177 -18.72 -4.15 16.07
N HIS A 178 -19.87 -4.61 16.57
CA HIS A 178 -19.95 -5.68 17.57
C HIS A 178 -20.24 -7.06 16.99
N LYS A 179 -20.43 -7.19 15.67
CA LYS A 179 -20.67 -8.51 15.04
C LYS A 179 -19.34 -9.24 14.87
N THR A 180 -19.10 -10.21 15.74
CA THR A 180 -17.95 -11.13 15.66
C THR A 180 -18.14 -12.15 14.54
N VAL A 181 -17.04 -12.75 14.07
CA VAL A 181 -17.04 -13.76 12.99
C VAL A 181 -17.95 -14.97 13.35
N ALA A 182 -18.12 -15.24 14.65
CA ALA A 182 -19.03 -16.27 15.16
C ALA A 182 -20.52 -16.01 14.85
N ASP A 183 -20.94 -14.75 14.66
CA ASP A 183 -22.34 -14.42 14.34
C ASP A 183 -22.69 -14.65 12.86
N LEU A 184 -21.68 -14.76 11.98
CA LEU A 184 -21.88 -14.98 10.54
C LEU A 184 -22.00 -16.46 10.16
N ASP A 185 -21.61 -17.36 11.07
CA ASP A 185 -21.64 -18.81 10.86
C ASP A 185 -22.96 -19.44 11.35
N GLN A 186 -23.93 -18.65 11.81
CA GLN A 186 -25.28 -19.15 12.07
C GLN A 186 -26.02 -19.28 10.73
N PRO A 187 -26.26 -20.51 10.22
CA PRO A 187 -27.15 -20.69 9.08
C PRO A 187 -28.51 -20.11 9.47
N ASN A 188 -29.02 -19.19 8.65
CA ASN A 188 -30.31 -18.49 8.83
C ASN A 188 -31.54 -19.44 8.91
N GLY A 189 -31.36 -20.75 9.01
CA GLY A 189 -32.41 -21.76 9.04
C GLY A 189 -32.94 -22.15 10.41
N GLU A 190 -32.26 -21.85 11.53
CA GLU A 190 -32.61 -22.48 12.83
C GLU A 190 -33.42 -21.60 13.80
N LYS A 191 -33.64 -20.31 13.51
CA LYS A 191 -34.38 -19.41 14.41
C LYS A 191 -35.91 -19.45 14.24
N ASN A 192 -36.45 -20.13 13.22
CA ASN A 192 -37.89 -20.22 13.01
C ASN A 192 -38.54 -21.52 13.52
N PHE A 193 -37.80 -22.46 14.12
CA PHE A 193 -38.38 -23.75 14.55
C PHE A 193 -38.72 -23.87 16.05
N ARG A 194 -38.46 -22.85 16.89
CA ARG A 194 -38.72 -22.95 18.35
C ARG A 194 -39.75 -21.99 18.93
N SER A 195 -40.50 -21.25 18.11
CA SER A 195 -41.59 -20.38 18.59
C SER A 195 -42.98 -20.92 18.20
N GLY A 196 -43.25 -22.18 18.55
CA GLY A 196 -44.48 -22.88 18.15
C GLY A 196 -44.86 -24.05 19.05
N SER A 197 -44.85 -23.87 20.37
CA SER A 197 -45.56 -24.78 21.27
C SER A 197 -46.10 -24.04 22.48
N SER A 198 -47.17 -23.27 22.30
CA SER A 198 -48.06 -22.87 23.37
C SER A 198 -48.90 -24.09 23.78
N VAL A 199 -48.38 -24.92 24.69
CA VAL A 199 -49.19 -25.91 25.39
C VAL A 199 -49.97 -25.19 26.47
N THR A 200 -51.24 -24.91 26.18
CA THR A 200 -52.27 -24.54 27.15
C THR A 200 -52.57 -25.78 27.99
N GLN A 201 -52.20 -25.79 29.27
CA GLN A 201 -52.59 -26.87 30.19
C GLN A 201 -53.50 -26.33 31.31
N GLY A 202 -54.79 -26.58 31.10
CA GLY A 202 -55.88 -26.85 32.04
C GLY A 202 -55.82 -26.29 33.46
N THR A 203 -56.71 -25.33 33.72
CA THR A 203 -57.34 -25.04 35.01
C THR A 203 -58.01 -26.29 35.61
N HIS A 204 -57.63 -26.67 36.83
CA HIS A 204 -58.42 -27.55 37.68
C HIS A 204 -59.25 -26.72 38.67
N VAL A 205 -60.57 -26.88 38.58
CA VAL A 205 -61.56 -26.48 39.59
C VAL A 205 -61.54 -27.52 40.70
N ALA A 206 -61.52 -27.09 41.96
CA ALA A 206 -61.92 -27.90 43.10
C ALA A 206 -63.01 -27.15 43.87
N VAL A 207 -64.11 -27.87 44.07
CA VAL A 207 -65.30 -27.54 44.87
C VAL A 207 -64.97 -27.60 46.35
#